data_AF-A0A7S4Q3F9-F1
#
_entry.id   AF-A0A7S4Q3F9-F1
#
_cell.length_a   1.000
_cell.length_b   1.000
_cell.length_c   1.000
_cell.angle_alpha   90.00
_cell.angle_beta   90.00
_cell.angle_gamma   90.00
#
_symmetry.space_group_name_H-M   'P 1'
#
loop_
_entity.id
_entity.type
_entity.pdbx_description
1 polymer ?
#
loop_
_entity_poly.entity_id
_entity_poly.type
_entity_poly.pdbx_seq_one_letter_code
_entity_poly.pdbx_strand_id
1 'polypeptide(L)'
;QGWDCCFSRGGEDPAKCAAITAIISREPLGEKDAIEVQENKKVRSFAAARIGRTWLVSCHVPHEEAPKKKGEAKGGNVEVAERVVRQLAGRLLGAESSPGAALAAGGDFNADVREVAARLATGVPRMATLHLSASVTQLGSTEPIDGVLLLR
;
A
#
# COMPACT_ATOMS: atom_id res chain seq x y z
N GLN A 1 -25.02 10.33 -10.85
CA GLN A 1 -23.55 10.47 -10.77
C GLN A 1 -22.94 9.08 -10.86
N GLY A 2 -21.91 8.90 -11.68
CA GLY A 2 -21.27 7.60 -11.92
C GLY A 2 -20.11 7.32 -10.94
N TRP A 3 -19.62 6.10 -10.94
CA TRP A 3 -18.38 5.72 -10.25
C TRP A 3 -17.18 5.95 -11.17
N ASP A 4 -16.08 6.43 -10.61
CA ASP A 4 -14.79 6.52 -11.31
C ASP A 4 -13.82 5.45 -10.78
N CYS A 5 -12.96 4.95 -11.65
CA CYS A 5 -12.03 3.87 -11.34
C CYS A 5 -10.63 4.08 -11.94
N CYS A 6 -9.64 3.49 -11.26
CA CYS A 6 -8.27 3.35 -11.70
C CYS A 6 -7.79 1.94 -11.32
N PHE A 7 -7.18 1.23 -12.26
CA PHE A 7 -6.68 -0.13 -12.05
C PHE A 7 -5.16 -0.15 -12.11
N SER A 8 -4.55 -1.06 -11.35
CA SER A 8 -3.15 -1.41 -11.57
C SER A 8 -2.99 -2.15 -12.89
N ARG A 9 -1.76 -2.19 -13.40
CA ARG A 9 -1.44 -3.09 -14.51
C ARG A 9 -1.49 -4.55 -14.03
N GLY A 10 -2.08 -5.42 -14.83
CA GLY A 10 -1.90 -6.86 -14.66
C GLY A 10 -0.47 -7.27 -15.04
N GLY A 11 -0.05 -8.45 -14.59
CA GLY A 11 1.20 -9.04 -15.07
C GLY A 11 1.12 -9.33 -16.57
N GLU A 12 2.24 -9.15 -17.28
CA GLU A 12 2.33 -9.44 -18.72
C GLU A 12 2.26 -10.94 -19.04
N ASP A 13 2.49 -11.79 -18.03
CA ASP A 13 2.46 -13.24 -18.15
C ASP A 13 1.07 -13.79 -17.78
N PRO A 14 0.24 -14.17 -18.77
CA PRO A 14 -1.10 -14.71 -18.52
C PRO A 14 -1.09 -16.07 -17.81
N ALA A 15 0.06 -16.76 -17.73
CA ALA A 15 0.19 -18.00 -16.96
C ALA A 15 0.41 -17.74 -15.46
N LYS A 16 0.64 -16.48 -15.05
CA LYS A 16 0.81 -16.08 -13.66
C LYS A 16 -0.37 -15.23 -13.21
N CYS A 17 -1.06 -15.68 -12.16
CA CYS A 17 -2.08 -14.87 -11.50
C CYS A 17 -1.40 -13.68 -10.78
N ALA A 18 -1.40 -12.51 -11.40
CA ALA A 18 -1.01 -11.25 -10.77
C ALA A 18 -2.24 -10.63 -10.10
N ALA A 19 -2.10 -10.17 -8.85
CA ALA A 19 -3.14 -9.40 -8.21
C ALA A 19 -3.35 -8.08 -8.98
N ILE A 20 -4.54 -7.90 -9.52
CA ILE A 20 -4.99 -6.62 -10.07
C ILE A 20 -5.70 -5.89 -8.94
N THR A 21 -5.25 -4.69 -8.65
CA THR A 21 -5.82 -3.83 -7.61
C THR A 21 -6.51 -2.63 -8.25
N ALA A 22 -7.44 -2.01 -7.54
CA ALA A 22 -8.19 -0.88 -8.06
C ALA A 22 -8.48 0.16 -6.98
N ILE A 23 -8.65 1.42 -7.43
CA ILE A 23 -9.24 2.51 -6.66
C ILE A 23 -10.59 2.81 -7.30
N ILE A 24 -11.65 2.78 -6.50
CA ILE A 24 -13.02 3.06 -6.94
C ILE A 24 -13.56 4.19 -6.07
N SER A 25 -14.04 5.26 -6.69
CA SER A 25 -14.51 6.46 -5.99
C SER A 25 -15.81 6.98 -6.57
N ARG A 26 -16.64 7.60 -5.72
CA ARG A 26 -17.78 8.42 -6.16
C ARG A 26 -17.35 9.84 -6.55
N GLU A 27 -16.19 10.27 -6.06
CA GLU A 27 -15.57 11.52 -6.47
C GLU A 27 -14.73 11.31 -7.73
N PRO A 28 -14.71 12.28 -8.68
CA PRO A 28 -13.86 12.20 -9.85
C PRO A 28 -12.39 12.04 -9.47
N LEU A 29 -11.72 11.06 -10.06
CA LEU A 29 -10.28 10.88 -9.92
C LEU A 29 -9.59 11.81 -10.92
N GLY A 30 -8.65 12.62 -10.44
CA GLY A 30 -7.85 13.51 -11.27
C GLY A 30 -6.77 12.75 -12.03
N GLU A 31 -5.52 12.95 -11.62
CA GLU A 31 -4.39 12.19 -12.17
C GLU A 31 -4.52 10.70 -11.80
N LYS A 32 -4.23 9.81 -12.76
CA LYS A 32 -4.28 8.35 -12.61
C LYS A 32 -2.99 7.77 -13.16
N ASP A 33 -2.39 6.83 -12.44
CA ASP A 33 -1.17 6.14 -12.84
C ASP A 33 -1.19 4.67 -12.39
N ALA A 34 -0.40 3.83 -13.07
CA ALA A 34 -0.09 2.48 -12.63
C ALA A 34 1.38 2.43 -12.24
N ILE A 35 1.65 2.39 -10.94
CA ILE A 35 3.00 2.45 -10.41
C ILE A 35 3.56 1.04 -10.31
N GLU A 36 4.72 0.84 -10.91
CA GLU A 36 5.51 -0.38 -10.77
C GLU A 36 6.61 -0.19 -9.73
N VAL A 37 6.68 -1.11 -8.77
CA VAL A 37 7.76 -1.22 -7.79
C VAL A 37 8.47 -2.54 -8.01
N GLN A 38 9.78 -2.47 -8.24
CA GLN A 38 10.64 -3.65 -8.30
C GLN A 38 10.97 -4.08 -6.87
N GLU A 39 10.64 -5.33 -6.54
CA GLU A 39 10.91 -5.94 -5.24
C GLU A 39 11.61 -7.27 -5.52
N ASN A 40 12.93 -7.32 -5.26
CA ASN A 40 13.79 -8.42 -5.65
C ASN A 40 13.66 -8.77 -7.14
N LYS A 41 13.11 -9.95 -7.46
CA LYS A 41 12.89 -10.45 -8.83
C LYS A 41 11.44 -10.26 -9.32
N LYS A 42 10.59 -9.58 -8.56
CA LYS A 42 9.16 -9.40 -8.87
C LYS A 42 8.85 -7.93 -9.11
N VAL A 43 8.14 -7.64 -10.20
CA VAL A 43 7.49 -6.34 -10.41
C VAL A 43 6.11 -6.41 -9.78
N ARG A 44 5.73 -5.37 -9.03
CA ARG A 44 4.38 -5.19 -8.51
C ARG A 44 3.79 -3.91 -9.02
N SER A 45 2.57 -4.01 -9.51
CA SER A 45 1.81 -2.90 -10.06
C SER A 45 0.75 -2.47 -9.08
N PHE A 46 0.66 -1.16 -8.83
CA PHE A 46 -0.29 -0.54 -7.91
C PHE A 46 -1.11 0.51 -8.69
N ALA A 47 -2.41 0.56 -8.44
CA ALA A 47 -3.24 1.66 -8.93
C ALA A 47 -2.92 2.90 -8.09
N ALA A 48 -2.69 4.03 -8.73
CA ALA A 48 -2.51 5.32 -8.09
C ALA A 48 -3.47 6.34 -8.71
N ALA A 49 -4.16 7.11 -7.89
CA ALA A 49 -5.05 8.16 -8.37
C ALA A 49 -5.06 9.36 -7.42
N ARG A 50 -5.36 10.55 -7.94
CA ARG A 50 -5.34 11.77 -7.15
C ARG A 50 -6.75 12.31 -6.91
N ILE A 51 -7.04 12.68 -5.66
CA ILE A 51 -8.20 13.51 -5.29
C ILE A 51 -7.68 14.74 -4.56
N GLY A 52 -7.82 15.92 -5.18
CA GLY A 52 -7.27 17.17 -4.65
C GLY A 52 -5.76 17.08 -4.43
N ARG A 53 -5.30 17.18 -3.17
CA ARG A 53 -3.87 17.10 -2.80
C ARG A 53 -3.45 15.73 -2.28
N THR A 54 -4.33 14.73 -2.35
CA THR A 54 -4.08 13.41 -1.81
C THR A 54 -3.95 12.41 -2.94
N TRP A 55 -2.78 11.75 -2.98
CA TRP A 55 -2.59 10.53 -3.73
C TRP A 55 -3.23 9.38 -2.99
N LEU A 56 -4.04 8.60 -3.69
CA LEU A 56 -4.59 7.33 -3.27
C LEU A 56 -3.80 6.24 -3.97
N VAL A 57 -3.35 5.22 -3.23
CA VAL A 57 -2.68 4.05 -3.81
C VAL A 57 -3.30 2.78 -3.28
N SER A 58 -3.67 1.87 -4.17
CA SER A 58 -4.09 0.53 -3.78
C SER A 58 -2.88 -0.29 -3.34
N CYS A 59 -2.97 -1.03 -2.25
CA CYS A 59 -1.92 -1.94 -1.76
C CYS A 59 -2.35 -3.40 -1.88
N HIS A 60 -1.45 -4.21 -2.45
CA HIS A 60 -1.42 -5.66 -2.27
C HIS A 60 0.07 -6.05 -2.26
N VAL A 61 0.71 -5.81 -1.12
CA VAL A 61 2.14 -5.98 -0.90
C VAL A 61 2.48 -7.47 -0.98
N PRO A 62 3.65 -7.88 -1.51
CA PRO A 62 4.03 -9.28 -1.54
C PRO A 62 4.06 -9.90 -0.14
N HIS A 63 3.45 -11.08 0.02
CA HIS A 63 3.75 -11.93 1.15
C HIS A 63 5.15 -12.53 0.99
N GLU A 64 6.10 -12.03 1.78
CA GLU A 64 7.37 -12.70 2.04
C GLU A 64 7.33 -13.24 3.47
N GLU A 65 7.60 -14.54 3.64
CA GLU A 65 7.68 -15.14 4.97
C GLU A 65 8.88 -14.54 5.73
N ALA A 66 8.63 -13.97 6.91
CA ALA A 66 9.72 -13.49 7.76
C ALA A 66 10.63 -14.67 8.20
N PRO A 67 11.96 -14.48 8.29
CA PRO A 67 12.87 -15.50 8.79
C PRO A 67 12.48 -15.88 10.25
N LYS A 68 12.14 -17.16 10.45
CA LYS A 68 11.59 -17.65 11.72
C LYS A 68 12.56 -17.51 12.90
N LYS A 69 12.05 -17.02 14.04
CA LYS A 69 12.51 -17.49 15.36
C LYS A 69 11.68 -18.72 15.76
N LYS A 70 12.30 -19.68 16.47
CA LYS A 70 11.61 -20.92 16.90
C LYS A 70 10.41 -20.55 17.79
N GLY A 71 9.20 -20.93 17.36
CA GLY A 71 7.97 -20.84 18.16
C GLY A 71 6.99 -19.73 17.77
N GLU A 72 7.32 -18.89 16.78
CA GLU A 72 6.42 -17.82 16.30
C GLU A 72 5.62 -18.25 15.08
N ALA A 73 4.38 -17.73 14.97
CA ALA A 73 3.52 -17.92 13.80
C ALA A 73 4.17 -17.27 12.56
N LYS A 74 3.86 -17.80 11.37
CA LYS A 74 4.32 -17.20 10.11
C LYS A 74 3.61 -15.86 9.89
N GLY A 75 4.27 -14.77 10.27
CA GLY A 75 3.86 -13.42 9.94
C GLY A 75 4.48 -12.92 8.63
N GLY A 76 3.90 -11.86 8.09
CA GLY A 76 4.43 -11.13 6.96
C GLY A 76 5.73 -10.39 7.23
N ASN A 77 6.56 -10.19 6.21
CA ASN A 77 7.75 -9.36 6.34
C ASN A 77 7.41 -7.85 6.36
N VAL A 78 7.42 -7.27 7.56
CA VAL A 78 7.18 -5.83 7.81
C VAL A 78 8.22 -4.94 7.08
N GLU A 79 9.49 -5.36 6.95
CA GLU A 79 10.50 -4.58 6.20
C GLU A 79 10.13 -4.44 4.71
N VAL A 80 9.52 -5.47 4.12
CA VAL A 80 9.09 -5.43 2.72
C VAL A 80 7.95 -4.44 2.54
N ALA A 81 6.93 -4.53 3.40
CA ALA A 81 5.80 -3.61 3.38
C ALA A 81 6.24 -2.15 3.59
N GLU A 82 7.09 -1.90 4.59
CA GLU A 82 7.66 -0.57 4.84
C GLU A 82 8.40 -0.02 3.61
N ARG A 83 9.28 -0.82 3.03
CA ARG A 83 10.09 -0.42 1.87
C ARG A 83 9.25 -0.14 0.63
N VAL A 84 8.21 -0.93 0.37
CA VAL A 84 7.24 -0.66 -0.71
C VAL A 84 6.56 0.68 -0.49
N VAL A 85 6.06 0.93 0.73
CA VAL A 85 5.38 2.20 1.06
C VAL A 85 6.33 3.40 0.94
N ARG A 86 7.59 3.27 1.37
CA ARG A 86 8.61 4.33 1.19
C ARG A 86 8.87 4.63 -0.28
N GLN A 87 8.95 3.61 -1.14
CA GLN A 87 9.14 3.82 -2.58
C GLN A 87 7.95 4.52 -3.22
N LEU A 88 6.72 4.11 -2.87
CA LEU A 88 5.48 4.77 -3.32
C LEU A 88 5.45 6.23 -2.87
N ALA A 89 5.77 6.51 -1.60
CA ALA A 89 5.85 7.87 -1.07
C ALA A 89 6.94 8.69 -1.76
N GLY A 90 8.12 8.13 -2.00
CA GLY A 90 9.20 8.80 -2.71
C GLY A 90 8.82 9.17 -4.15
N ARG A 91 8.11 8.28 -4.85
CA ARG A 91 7.68 8.53 -6.24
C ARG A 91 6.55 9.56 -6.33
N LEU A 92 5.54 9.45 -5.47
CA LEU A 92 4.34 10.28 -5.54
C LEU A 92 4.46 11.61 -4.80
N LEU A 93 5.20 11.63 -3.69
CA LEU A 93 5.37 12.82 -2.86
C LEU A 93 6.74 13.48 -3.07
N GLY A 94 7.77 12.71 -3.44
CA GLY A 94 9.12 13.25 -3.67
C GLY A 94 9.24 14.07 -4.95
N ALA A 95 8.37 13.83 -5.93
CA ALA A 95 8.24 14.66 -7.12
C ALA A 95 7.45 15.96 -6.85
N GLU A 96 6.77 16.09 -5.71
CA GLU A 96 5.90 17.22 -5.40
C GLU A 96 6.52 18.16 -4.36
N SER A 97 6.82 19.39 -4.79
CA SER A 97 7.25 20.48 -3.91
C SER A 97 6.09 21.18 -3.20
N SER A 98 4.87 20.69 -3.36
CA SER A 98 3.64 21.37 -2.94
C SER A 98 3.36 21.15 -1.44
N PRO A 99 3.30 22.22 -0.63
CA PRO A 99 2.91 22.10 0.78
C PRO A 99 1.54 21.42 0.94
N GLY A 100 1.48 20.39 1.79
CA GLY A 100 0.24 19.68 2.12
C GLY A 100 -0.15 18.54 1.17
N ALA A 101 0.76 18.07 0.31
CA ALA A 101 0.57 16.82 -0.42
C ALA A 101 0.58 15.61 0.53
N ALA A 102 -0.34 14.67 0.34
CA ALA A 102 -0.48 13.48 1.17
C ALA A 102 -0.62 12.21 0.32
N LEU A 103 -0.28 11.06 0.90
CA LEU A 103 -0.46 9.74 0.31
C LEU A 103 -1.31 8.87 1.24
N ALA A 104 -2.44 8.36 0.77
CA ALA A 104 -3.22 7.32 1.40
C ALA A 104 -2.97 5.99 0.66
N ALA A 105 -2.22 5.08 1.29
CA ALA A 105 -1.95 3.75 0.79
C ALA A 105 -2.89 2.75 1.47
N GLY A 106 -3.75 2.06 0.73
CA GLY A 106 -4.83 1.25 1.29
C GLY A 106 -4.99 -0.12 0.63
N GLY A 107 -5.16 -1.17 1.42
CA GLY A 107 -5.35 -2.55 0.97
C GLY A 107 -4.61 -3.55 1.84
N ASP A 108 -4.18 -4.66 1.23
CA ASP A 108 -3.46 -5.75 1.90
C ASP A 108 -1.94 -5.47 1.93
N PHE A 109 -1.38 -5.33 3.11
CA PHE A 109 0.05 -5.15 3.35
C PHE A 109 0.80 -6.46 3.53
N ASN A 110 0.09 -7.59 3.63
CA ASN A 110 0.62 -8.93 3.87
C ASN A 110 1.57 -9.01 5.08
N ALA A 111 1.47 -8.06 6.01
CA ALA A 111 2.27 -7.87 7.22
C ALA A 111 1.47 -7.01 8.23
N ASP A 112 1.82 -7.03 9.53
CA ASP A 112 1.14 -6.21 10.53
C ASP A 112 1.28 -4.71 10.22
N VAL A 113 0.20 -4.13 9.71
CA VAL A 113 0.18 -2.75 9.23
C VAL A 113 0.39 -1.73 10.36
N ARG A 114 0.19 -2.12 11.63
CA ARG A 114 0.52 -1.30 12.80
C ARG A 114 2.02 -1.15 12.95
N GLU A 115 2.76 -2.24 12.77
CA GLU A 115 4.22 -2.22 12.82
C GLU A 115 4.80 -1.47 11.62
N VAL A 116 4.21 -1.66 10.43
CA VAL A 116 4.56 -0.86 9.24
C VAL A 116 4.40 0.64 9.52
N ALA A 117 3.26 1.06 10.08
CA ALA A 117 3.01 2.45 10.44
C ALA A 117 4.06 2.98 11.44
N ALA A 118 4.38 2.20 12.48
CA ALA A 118 5.35 2.59 13.50
C ALA A 118 6.76 2.79 12.91
N ARG A 119 7.22 1.88 12.04
CA ARG A 119 8.54 2.00 11.39
C ARG A 119 8.59 3.18 10.42
N LEU A 120 7.52 3.41 9.65
CA LEU A 120 7.43 4.59 8.78
C LEU A 120 7.52 5.90 9.57
N ALA A 121 6.90 5.98 10.75
CA ALA A 121 6.95 7.17 11.62
C ALA A 121 8.37 7.47 12.14
N THR A 122 9.23 6.46 12.31
CA THR A 122 10.62 6.64 12.80
C THR A 122 11.61 7.18 11.76
N GLY A 123 11.23 7.31 10.48
CA GLY A 123 12.17 7.67 9.42
C GLY A 123 11.59 8.51 8.28
N VAL A 124 10.40 9.08 8.45
CA VAL A 124 9.82 10.05 7.51
C VAL A 124 9.41 11.27 8.35
N PRO A 125 9.65 12.53 7.93
CA PRO A 125 9.16 13.73 8.62
C PRO A 125 7.61 13.86 8.66
N ARG A 126 6.91 12.79 8.28
CA ARG A 126 5.49 12.76 7.91
C ARG A 126 4.76 11.83 8.87
N MET A 127 3.66 12.30 9.45
CA MET A 127 2.85 11.47 10.34
C MET A 127 2.19 10.34 9.53
N ALA A 128 2.53 9.09 9.86
CA ALA A 128 1.78 7.92 9.41
C ALA A 128 0.57 7.73 10.31
N THR A 129 -0.64 7.98 9.80
CA THR A 129 -1.89 7.67 10.51
C THR A 129 -2.48 6.38 9.96
N LEU A 130 -2.77 5.44 10.85
CA LEU A 130 -3.36 4.17 10.50
C LEU A 130 -4.87 4.22 10.69
N HIS A 131 -5.62 3.93 9.64
CA HIS A 131 -7.05 3.74 9.69
C HIS A 131 -7.36 2.24 9.52
N LEU A 132 -7.92 1.63 10.57
CA LEU A 132 -8.33 0.22 10.63
C LEU A 132 -9.75 0.10 11.16
N SER A 133 -10.45 -0.94 10.70
CA SER A 133 -11.63 -1.42 11.41
C SER A 133 -11.22 -2.00 12.76
N ALA A 134 -11.88 -1.57 13.84
CA ALA A 134 -11.55 -2.01 15.21
C ALA A 134 -11.80 -3.52 15.46
N SER A 135 -12.52 -4.20 14.58
CA SER A 135 -13.13 -5.50 14.88
C SER A 135 -12.85 -6.60 13.85
N VAL A 136 -11.98 -6.35 12.86
CA VAL A 136 -11.87 -7.26 11.72
C VAL A 136 -10.42 -7.45 11.28
N THR A 137 -9.77 -8.47 11.82
CA THR A 137 -8.85 -9.27 11.01
C THR A 137 -9.75 -10.25 10.24
N GLN A 138 -9.99 -10.02 8.95
CA GLN A 138 -10.72 -11.04 8.19
C GLN A 138 -9.84 -12.31 8.14
N LEU A 139 -10.48 -13.49 8.31
CA LEU A 139 -9.86 -14.82 8.16
C LEU A 139 -9.04 -15.35 9.35
N GLY A 140 -9.33 -14.95 10.60
CA GLY A 140 -8.73 -15.61 11.77
C GLY A 140 -7.23 -15.35 11.97
N SER A 141 -6.69 -14.34 11.28
CA SER A 141 -5.36 -13.81 11.54
C SER A 141 -5.35 -12.99 12.83
N THR A 142 -4.30 -13.08 13.64
CA THR A 142 -4.05 -12.16 14.77
C THR A 142 -3.38 -10.86 14.33
N GLU A 143 -2.92 -10.80 13.08
CA GLU A 143 -2.22 -9.68 12.48
C GLU A 143 -3.17 -8.92 11.54
N PRO A 144 -3.37 -7.60 11.74
CA PRO A 144 -4.11 -6.77 10.79
C PRO A 144 -3.23 -6.53 9.57
N ILE A 145 -3.44 -7.32 8.52
CA ILE A 145 -2.72 -7.17 7.24
C ILE A 145 -3.38 -6.13 6.33
N ASP A 146 -4.69 -5.95 6.44
CA ASP A 146 -5.44 -4.94 5.69
C ASP A 146 -5.47 -3.62 6.45
N GLY A 147 -5.32 -2.50 5.75
CA GLY A 147 -5.52 -1.18 6.35
C GLY A 147 -5.37 -0.01 5.39
N VAL A 148 -5.43 1.20 5.93
CA VAL A 148 -5.09 2.43 5.19
C VAL A 148 -4.04 3.22 5.98
N LEU A 149 -2.90 3.47 5.36
CA LEU A 149 -1.82 4.31 5.86
C LEU A 149 -1.89 5.67 5.19
N LEU A 150 -2.06 6.73 5.99
CA LEU A 150 -1.99 8.11 5.53
C LEU A 150 -0.64 8.72 5.90
N LEU A 151 0.12 9.16 4.89
CA LEU A 151 1.41 9.83 5.01
C LEU A 151 1.24 11.30 4.59
N ARG A 152 1.66 12.24 5.44
CA ARG A 152 1.53 13.70 5.20
C ARG A 152 2.86 14.41 5.29
#